data_AF-A0A5N4A3V6-F1
#
_entry.id   AF-A0A5N4A3V6-F1
#
_cell.length_a   1.000
_cell.length_b   1.000
_cell.length_c   1.000
_cell.angle_alpha   90.00
_cell.angle_beta   90.00
_cell.angle_gamma   90.00
#
_symmetry.space_group_name_H-M   'P 1'
#
loop_
_entity.id
_entity.type
_entity.pdbx_description
1 polymer ?
#
loop_
_entity_poly.entity_id
_entity_poly.type
_entity_poly.pdbx_seq_one_letter_code
_entity_poly.pdbx_strand_id
1 'polypeptide(L)'
;MEKNCANVFFVVVFLVLMNEVVEGNAGTESKDFQPFVSECICATNADPDEVDLWMKYRTYLPSPSSCFKCFLKCVSSKVPFTNADGTPDLDFATKHFGGSISIDQVFACMELQDKNLDPCDKTYQFSKCIDEFIYKNTSSPIGE
;
A
#
# COMPACT_ATOMS: atom_id res chain seq x y z
N MET A 1 -19.06 55.71 13.90
CA MET A 1 -17.96 54.84 13.43
C MET A 1 -18.37 53.41 13.70
N GLU A 2 -19.18 52.87 12.79
CA GLU A 2 -19.69 51.50 12.81
C GLU A 2 -19.69 51.07 11.34
N LYS A 3 -19.44 49.78 11.07
CA LYS A 3 -19.00 49.18 9.79
C LYS A 3 -17.48 49.12 9.73
N ASN A 4 -16.91 48.01 10.21
CA ASN A 4 -15.70 47.36 9.65
C ASN A 4 -15.34 46.05 10.40
N CYS A 5 -15.98 45.72 11.53
CA CYS A 5 -15.67 44.47 12.24
C CYS A 5 -16.33 43.21 11.63
N ALA A 6 -17.42 43.35 10.87
CA ALA A 6 -18.14 42.20 10.31
C ALA A 6 -17.38 41.52 9.16
N ASN A 7 -16.52 42.25 8.44
CA ASN A 7 -15.81 41.72 7.27
C ASN A 7 -14.53 40.95 7.63
N VAL A 8 -13.92 41.23 8.80
CA VAL A 8 -12.71 40.52 9.24
C VAL A 8 -13.07 39.16 9.84
N PHE A 9 -14.24 39.05 10.49
CA PHE A 9 -14.68 37.80 11.10
C PHE A 9 -14.99 36.71 10.07
N PHE A 10 -15.56 37.10 8.91
CA PHE A 10 -15.96 36.15 7.87
C PHE A 10 -14.75 35.51 7.14
N VAL A 11 -13.65 36.23 6.98
CA VAL A 11 -12.43 35.72 6.30
C VAL A 11 -11.70 34.69 7.18
N VAL A 12 -11.67 34.90 8.51
CA VAL A 12 -11.03 33.96 9.44
C VAL A 12 -11.83 32.66 9.54
N VAL A 13 -13.16 32.74 9.55
CA VAL A 13 -14.03 31.54 9.54
C VAL A 13 -13.88 30.76 8.23
N PHE A 14 -13.77 31.44 7.08
CA PHE A 14 -13.55 30.77 5.79
C PHE A 14 -12.17 30.07 5.69
N LEU A 15 -11.13 30.62 6.32
CA LEU A 15 -9.80 29.99 6.36
C LEU A 15 -9.72 28.81 7.32
N VAL A 16 -10.50 28.80 8.41
CA VAL A 16 -10.57 27.64 9.32
C VAL A 16 -11.37 26.49 8.68
N LEU A 17 -12.38 26.78 7.87
CA LEU A 17 -13.22 25.76 7.22
C LEU A 17 -12.53 25.05 6.03
N MET A 18 -11.45 25.62 5.46
CA MET A 18 -10.67 24.94 4.41
C MET A 18 -9.72 23.86 4.95
N ASN A 19 -9.56 23.72 6.27
CA ASN A 19 -8.81 22.61 6.85
C ASN A 19 -9.61 21.30 6.95
N GLU A 20 -10.88 21.29 6.53
CA GLU A 20 -11.73 20.09 6.56
C GLU A 20 -12.04 19.52 5.16
N VAL A 21 -11.10 19.64 4.21
CA VAL A 21 -11.05 18.74 3.04
C VAL A 21 -9.63 18.25 2.85
N VAL A 22 -9.10 17.59 3.88
CA VAL A 22 -8.30 16.39 3.64
C VAL A 22 -9.23 15.23 4.00
N GLU A 23 -10.21 14.96 3.14
CA GLU A 23 -10.56 13.57 2.84
C GLU A 23 -9.33 12.95 2.17
N GLY A 24 -8.28 12.79 2.98
CA GLY A 24 -7.18 11.90 2.67
C GLY A 24 -7.80 10.54 2.78
N ASN A 25 -8.32 10.08 1.64
CA ASN A 25 -8.57 8.69 1.27
C ASN A 25 -8.02 7.80 2.37
N ALA A 26 -8.89 7.26 3.23
CA ALA A 26 -8.47 6.49 4.40
C ALA A 26 -7.67 5.30 3.87
N GLY A 27 -6.36 5.51 3.75
CA GLY A 27 -5.43 4.49 3.36
C GLY A 27 -5.64 3.39 4.37
N THR A 28 -6.01 2.21 3.90
CA THR A 28 -5.99 1.00 4.71
C THR A 28 -4.55 0.76 5.07
N GLU A 29 -4.11 1.45 6.13
CA GLU A 29 -2.80 1.28 6.74
C GLU A 29 -2.64 -0.21 7.01
N SER A 30 -1.65 -0.81 6.39
CA SER A 30 -1.46 -2.24 6.45
C SER A 30 -0.92 -2.64 7.81
N LYS A 31 -1.84 -2.84 8.77
CA LYS A 31 -1.55 -3.17 10.17
C LYS A 31 -0.66 -4.40 10.32
N ASP A 32 -0.65 -5.28 9.33
CA ASP A 32 0.13 -6.51 9.34
C ASP A 32 1.64 -6.27 9.17
N PHE A 33 2.03 -5.19 8.47
CA PHE A 33 3.44 -4.84 8.28
C PHE A 33 3.96 -3.91 9.36
N GLN A 34 3.09 -3.12 10.01
CA GLN A 34 3.45 -2.09 10.99
C GLN A 34 4.50 -2.52 12.03
N PRO A 35 4.39 -3.72 12.66
CA PRO A 35 5.38 -4.16 13.65
C PRO A 35 6.81 -4.31 13.11
N PHE A 36 6.97 -4.48 11.80
CA PHE A 36 8.23 -4.80 11.15
C PHE A 36 8.85 -3.63 10.37
N VAL A 37 8.13 -2.51 10.22
CA VAL A 37 8.56 -1.38 9.39
C VAL A 37 9.93 -0.84 9.82
N SER A 38 10.08 -0.52 11.11
CA SER A 38 11.32 0.05 11.64
C SER A 38 12.52 -0.90 11.48
N GLU A 39 12.32 -2.19 11.77
CA GLU A 39 13.35 -3.22 11.58
C GLU A 39 13.77 -3.30 10.11
N CYS A 40 12.80 -3.32 9.20
CA CYS A 40 13.07 -3.48 7.77
C CYS A 40 13.68 -2.23 7.13
N ILE A 41 13.29 -1.02 7.54
CA ILE A 41 13.96 0.23 7.13
C ILE A 41 15.44 0.17 7.53
N CYS A 42 15.72 -0.22 8.78
CA CYS A 42 17.08 -0.33 9.28
C CYS A 42 17.90 -1.38 8.52
N ALA A 43 17.30 -2.54 8.24
CA ALA A 43 17.99 -3.64 7.56
C ALA A 43 18.32 -3.34 6.09
N THR A 44 17.48 -2.56 5.40
CA THR A 44 17.63 -2.32 3.95
C THR A 44 18.13 -0.92 3.62
N ASN A 45 18.20 -0.03 4.61
CA ASN A 45 18.47 1.39 4.42
C ASN A 45 17.50 2.02 3.40
N ALA A 46 16.22 1.62 3.46
CA ALA A 46 15.17 2.19 2.63
C ALA A 46 14.88 3.64 3.04
N ASP A 47 14.56 4.47 2.05
CA ASP A 47 14.12 5.83 2.29
C ASP A 47 12.76 5.81 3.01
N PRO A 48 12.65 6.38 4.21
CA PRO A 48 11.39 6.46 4.94
C PRO A 48 10.25 7.09 4.14
N ASP A 49 10.54 8.04 3.26
CA ASP A 49 9.50 8.71 2.46
C ASP A 49 8.90 7.75 1.40
N GLU A 50 9.71 6.91 0.76
CA GLU A 50 9.22 5.87 -0.17
C GLU A 50 8.38 4.83 0.59
N VAL A 51 8.82 4.46 1.79
CA VAL A 51 8.11 3.52 2.67
C VAL A 51 6.76 4.08 3.09
N ASP A 52 6.71 5.33 3.55
CA ASP A 52 5.47 5.97 4.00
C ASP A 52 4.45 6.10 2.87
N LEU A 53 4.89 6.45 1.65
CA LEU A 53 4.02 6.49 0.48
C LEU A 53 3.38 5.13 0.19
N TRP A 54 4.13 4.05 0.30
CA TRP A 54 3.59 2.70 0.11
C TRP A 54 2.72 2.23 1.27
N MET A 55 3.14 2.47 2.52
CA MET A 55 2.41 2.07 3.72
C MET A 55 1.05 2.76 3.81
N LYS A 56 0.98 4.03 3.42
CA LYS A 56 -0.24 4.84 3.51
C LYS A 56 -1.13 4.74 2.28
N TYR A 57 -0.55 4.68 1.08
CA TYR A 57 -1.30 4.82 -0.17
C TYR A 57 -1.09 3.69 -1.17
N ARG A 58 -0.32 2.66 -0.82
CA ARG A 58 0.10 1.60 -1.77
C ARG A 58 0.70 2.17 -3.06
N THR A 59 1.41 3.30 -2.94
CA THR A 59 2.01 3.97 -4.10
C THR A 59 3.31 3.28 -4.51
N TYR A 60 3.37 2.84 -5.77
CA TYR A 60 4.58 2.33 -6.40
C TYR A 60 5.17 3.42 -7.29
N LEU A 61 6.29 4.03 -6.86
CA LEU A 61 6.95 5.07 -7.62
C LEU A 61 7.43 4.56 -9.01
N PRO A 62 7.49 5.41 -10.04
CA PRO A 62 8.00 5.03 -11.37
C PRO A 62 9.45 4.52 -11.35
N SER A 63 10.26 5.07 -10.45
CA SER A 63 11.67 4.74 -10.26
C SER A 63 11.95 4.47 -8.78
N PRO A 64 11.52 3.32 -8.24
CA PRO A 64 11.71 3.00 -6.83
C PRO A 64 13.18 2.67 -6.53
N SER A 65 13.66 3.02 -5.33
CA SER A 65 15.01 2.63 -4.91
C SER A 65 15.16 1.11 -4.78
N SER A 66 16.37 0.59 -4.98
CA SER A 66 16.66 -0.83 -4.71
C SER A 66 16.44 -1.18 -3.23
N CYS A 67 16.74 -0.25 -2.33
CA CYS A 67 16.51 -0.39 -0.89
C CYS A 67 15.02 -0.55 -0.56
N PHE A 68 14.13 0.20 -1.22
CA PHE A 68 12.69 0.05 -1.04
C PHE A 68 12.16 -1.29 -1.57
N LYS A 69 12.64 -1.76 -2.73
CA LYS A 69 12.29 -3.11 -3.22
C LYS A 69 12.68 -4.19 -2.20
N CYS A 70 13.87 -4.06 -1.62
CA CYS A 70 14.31 -4.97 -0.57
C CYS A 70 13.56 -4.78 0.76
N PHE A 71 13.08 -3.58 1.07
CA PHE A 71 12.19 -3.33 2.19
C PHE A 71 10.90 -4.13 2.04
N LEU A 72 10.27 -4.11 0.85
CA LEU A 72 9.09 -4.93 0.58
C LEU A 72 9.37 -6.42 0.79
N LYS A 73 10.49 -6.92 0.26
CA LYS A 73 10.93 -8.29 0.54
C LYS A 73 11.06 -8.57 2.05
N CYS A 74 11.66 -7.63 2.80
CA CYS A 74 11.84 -7.78 4.24
C CYS A 74 10.50 -7.90 4.95
N VAL A 75 9.57 -6.95 4.76
CA VAL A 75 8.27 -6.99 5.45
C VAL A 75 7.43 -8.19 5.00
N SER A 76 7.45 -8.56 3.72
CA SER A 76 6.77 -9.75 3.19
C SER A 76 7.32 -11.05 3.78
N SER A 77 8.61 -11.12 4.16
CA SER A 77 9.17 -12.31 4.80
C SER A 77 8.78 -12.48 6.27
N LYS A 78 8.22 -11.44 6.89
CA LYS A 78 7.79 -11.43 8.31
C LYS A 78 6.32 -11.81 8.47
N VAL A 79 5.56 -11.77 7.38
CA VAL A 79 4.15 -12.14 7.35
C VAL A 79 3.99 -13.53 6.74
N PRO A 80 3.10 -14.38 7.28
CA PRO A 80 2.88 -15.73 6.77
C PRO A 80 2.01 -15.70 5.49
N PHE A 81 2.60 -15.25 4.38
CA PHE A 81 1.93 -15.22 3.07
C PHE A 81 2.03 -16.54 2.31
N THR A 82 3.01 -17.37 2.66
CA THR A 82 3.27 -18.64 1.98
C THR A 82 3.43 -19.76 3.00
N ASN A 83 2.91 -20.93 2.66
CA ASN A 83 3.16 -22.19 3.35
C ASN A 83 4.64 -22.57 3.28
N ALA A 84 5.03 -23.56 4.09
CA ALA A 84 6.40 -24.08 4.11
C ALA A 84 6.87 -24.70 2.78
N ASP A 85 5.94 -25.10 1.91
CA ASP A 85 6.21 -25.62 0.57
C ASP A 85 6.32 -24.51 -0.51
N GLY A 86 6.19 -23.24 -0.10
CA GLY A 86 6.28 -22.08 -0.99
C GLY A 86 4.99 -21.75 -1.74
N THR A 87 3.90 -22.48 -1.49
CA THR A 87 2.58 -22.14 -2.03
C THR A 87 1.94 -20.99 -1.25
N PRO A 88 1.07 -20.16 -1.86
CA PRO A 88 0.32 -19.14 -1.12
C PRO A 88 -0.51 -19.76 0.02
N ASP A 89 -0.52 -19.12 1.18
CA ASP A 89 -1.42 -19.47 2.27
C ASP A 89 -2.83 -18.95 1.92
N LEU A 90 -3.72 -19.86 1.50
CA LEU A 90 -5.09 -19.51 1.09
C LEU A 90 -5.93 -18.97 2.25
N ASP A 91 -5.69 -19.41 3.49
CA ASP A 91 -6.43 -18.92 4.64
C ASP A 91 -6.00 -17.49 4.95
N PHE A 92 -4.69 -17.22 4.87
CA PHE A 92 -4.15 -15.86 4.96
C PHE A 92 -4.69 -14.97 3.84
N ALA A 93 -4.59 -15.40 2.58
CA ALA A 93 -5.06 -14.63 1.43
C ALA A 93 -6.56 -14.33 1.51
N THR A 94 -7.37 -15.33 1.87
CA THR A 94 -8.82 -15.17 2.00
C THR A 94 -9.18 -14.19 3.12
N LYS A 95 -8.52 -14.31 4.28
CA LYS A 95 -8.75 -13.44 5.43
C LYS A 95 -8.29 -12.01 5.17
N HIS A 96 -7.16 -11.83 4.49
CA HIS A 96 -6.52 -10.53 4.31
C HIS A 96 -7.09 -9.77 3.11
N PHE A 97 -7.41 -10.46 2.02
CA PHE A 97 -7.93 -9.84 0.81
C PHE A 97 -9.46 -9.90 0.70
N GLY A 98 -10.15 -10.68 1.55
CA GLY A 98 -11.61 -10.64 1.67
C GLY A 98 -12.37 -10.94 0.36
N GLY A 99 -11.79 -11.74 -0.53
CA GLY A 99 -12.34 -12.01 -1.86
C GLY A 99 -12.04 -10.94 -2.92
N SER A 100 -11.25 -9.91 -2.59
CA SER A 100 -10.84 -8.85 -3.54
C SER A 100 -9.86 -9.36 -4.60
N ILE A 101 -9.31 -10.57 -4.45
CA ILE A 101 -8.45 -11.23 -5.42
C ILE A 101 -8.73 -12.74 -5.39
N SER A 102 -8.74 -13.39 -6.55
CA SER A 102 -8.84 -14.85 -6.65
C SER A 102 -7.48 -15.52 -6.54
N ILE A 103 -7.46 -16.80 -6.18
CA ILE A 103 -6.20 -17.57 -6.12
C ILE A 103 -5.52 -17.66 -7.49
N ASP A 104 -6.29 -17.74 -8.58
CA ASP A 104 -5.76 -17.75 -9.95
C ASP A 104 -5.06 -16.43 -10.30
N GLN A 105 -5.58 -15.30 -9.80
CA GLN A 105 -4.94 -13.99 -9.96
C GLN A 105 -3.62 -13.90 -9.16
N VAL A 106 -3.57 -14.51 -7.97
CA VAL A 106 -2.33 -14.63 -7.19
C VAL A 106 -1.29 -15.46 -7.96
N PHE A 107 -1.67 -16.63 -8.47
CA PHE A 107 -0.78 -17.48 -9.26
C PHE A 107 -0.29 -16.78 -10.54
N ALA A 108 -1.18 -16.06 -11.24
CA ALA A 108 -0.79 -15.27 -12.41
C ALA A 108 0.29 -14.25 -12.06
N CYS A 109 0.21 -13.58 -10.90
CA CYS A 109 1.26 -12.68 -10.44
C CYS A 109 2.58 -13.41 -10.13
N MET A 110 2.52 -14.63 -9.58
CA MET A 110 3.73 -15.43 -9.31
C MET A 110 4.43 -15.86 -10.61
N GLU A 111 3.67 -16.39 -11.57
CA GLU A 111 4.20 -16.88 -12.86
C GLU A 111 4.91 -15.79 -13.66
N LEU A 112 4.39 -14.55 -13.61
CA LEU A 112 5.03 -13.38 -14.23
C LEU A 112 6.46 -13.14 -13.69
N GLN A 113 6.77 -13.62 -12.49
CA GLN A 113 8.05 -13.41 -11.83
C GLN A 113 8.95 -14.66 -11.84
N ASP A 114 8.56 -15.78 -12.43
CA ASP A 114 9.33 -17.03 -12.35
C ASP A 114 10.80 -16.89 -12.78
N LYS A 115 11.03 -16.10 -13.83
CA LYS A 115 12.36 -15.83 -14.40
C LYS A 115 13.10 -14.67 -13.71
N ASN A 116 12.47 -13.99 -12.77
CA ASN A 116 13.09 -12.91 -12.01
C ASN A 116 13.98 -13.49 -10.92
N LEU A 117 15.30 -13.33 -11.09
CA LEU A 117 16.31 -13.88 -10.19
C LEU A 117 16.67 -12.93 -9.04
N ASP A 118 16.28 -11.66 -9.13
CA ASP A 118 16.45 -10.71 -8.04
C ASP A 118 15.28 -10.87 -7.06
N PRO A 119 15.52 -11.36 -5.82
CA PRO A 119 14.43 -11.60 -4.88
C PRO A 119 13.76 -10.31 -4.41
N CYS A 120 14.47 -9.17 -4.38
CA CYS A 120 13.88 -7.89 -4.02
C CYS A 120 12.98 -7.37 -5.15
N ASP A 121 13.44 -7.44 -6.39
CA ASP A 121 12.62 -7.06 -7.55
C ASP A 121 11.43 -8.00 -7.73
N LYS A 122 11.62 -9.31 -7.60
CA LYS A 122 10.55 -10.32 -7.64
C LYS A 122 9.45 -10.00 -6.64
N THR A 123 9.79 -9.73 -5.37
CA THR A 123 8.77 -9.38 -4.36
C THR A 123 8.09 -8.07 -4.67
N TYR A 124 8.84 -7.04 -5.12
CA TYR A 124 8.26 -5.75 -5.51
C TYR A 124 7.23 -5.91 -6.64
N GLN A 125 7.59 -6.62 -7.72
CA GLN A 125 6.71 -6.81 -8.87
C GLN A 125 5.49 -7.68 -8.52
N PHE A 126 5.70 -8.72 -7.71
CA PHE A 126 4.61 -9.54 -7.20
C PHE A 126 3.62 -8.71 -6.37
N SER A 127 4.11 -7.95 -5.39
CA SER A 127 3.28 -7.07 -4.54
C SER A 127 2.49 -6.06 -5.37
N LYS A 128 3.14 -5.43 -6.35
CA LYS A 128 2.50 -4.49 -7.27
C LYS A 128 1.38 -5.15 -8.08
N CYS A 129 1.62 -6.34 -8.61
CA CYS A 129 0.61 -7.09 -9.37
C CYS A 129 -0.62 -7.44 -8.53
N ILE A 130 -0.42 -7.85 -7.26
CA ILE A 130 -1.51 -8.13 -6.33
C ILE A 130 -2.36 -6.87 -6.08
N ASP A 131 -1.71 -5.75 -5.75
CA ASP A 131 -2.41 -4.48 -5.50
C ASP A 131 -3.16 -3.98 -6.75
N GLU A 132 -2.61 -4.20 -7.96
CA GLU A 132 -3.29 -3.88 -9.21
C GLU A 132 -4.55 -4.72 -9.44
N PHE A 133 -4.53 -6.01 -9.13
CA PHE A 133 -5.73 -6.85 -9.20
C PHE A 133 -6.76 -6.42 -8.17
N ILE A 134 -6.35 -6.18 -6.93
CA ILE A 134 -7.25 -5.70 -5.87
C ILE A 134 -7.90 -4.39 -6.30
N TYR A 135 -7.12 -3.43 -6.79
CA TYR A 135 -7.65 -2.15 -7.28
C TYR A 135 -8.66 -2.36 -8.42
N LYS A 136 -8.33 -3.18 -9.42
CA LYS A 136 -9.24 -3.47 -10.55
C LYS A 136 -10.52 -4.17 -10.10
N ASN A 137 -10.43 -5.14 -9.21
CA ASN A 137 -11.58 -5.92 -8.74
C ASN A 137 -12.50 -5.12 -7.81
N THR A 138 -11.94 -4.19 -7.01
CA THR A 138 -12.71 -3.35 -6.09
C THR A 138 -13.24 -2.06 -6.75
N SER A 139 -12.60 -1.59 -7.82
CA SER A 139 -13.04 -0.42 -8.60
C SER A 139 -13.99 -0.79 -9.74
N SER A 140 -14.08 -2.07 -10.12
CA SER A 140 -15.12 -2.56 -11.02
C SER A 140 -16.45 -2.66 -10.27
N PRO A 141 -17.49 -1.90 -10.66
CA PRO A 141 -18.80 -2.03 -10.04
C PRO A 141 -19.34 -3.45 -10.25
N ILE A 142 -19.90 -4.03 -9.20
CA ILE A 142 -20.76 -5.22 -9.30
C ILE A 142 -21.92 -4.85 -10.23
N GLY A 143 -21.98 -5.45 -11.40
CA GLY A 143 -23.11 -5.29 -12.33
C GLY A 143 -22.78 -5.63 -13.77
N GLU A 144 -22.87 -6.93 -14.10
CA GLU A 144 -23.49 -7.34 -15.37
C GLU A 144 -24.99 -7.02 -15.33
#